data_AF-A0A3R6MVL8-F1
#
_entry.id   AF-A0A3R6MVL8-F1
#
_cell.length_a   1.000
_cell.length_b   1.000
_cell.length_c   1.000
_cell.angle_alpha   90.00
_cell.angle_beta   90.00
_cell.angle_gamma   90.00
#
_symmetry.space_group_name_H-M   'P 1'
#
loop_
_entity.id
_entity.type
_entity.pdbx_description
1 polymer ?
#
loop_
_entity_poly.entity_id
_entity_poly.type
_entity_poly.pdbx_seq_one_letter_code
_entity_poly.pdbx_strand_id
1 'polypeptide(L)'
;MGIGFEERIMKAKQGRELWLKLVDKYHIDNTVYVILMPHNGEKYNGPVIKYLGEFLKKRGISHALLLTQDEWVSENTGLYKNIADAVFLSQEQIEMLIQFYQLYEFAPNIVIASLKCPAGRMGEKLIGKKGLTAEEVVRGIVYSLVD
;
A
#
# COMPACT_ATOMS: atom_id res chain seq x y z
N MET A 1 -21.20 -5.76 -8.19
CA MET A 1 -22.01 -4.56 -7.87
C MET A 1 -21.17 -3.67 -6.99
N GLY A 2 -21.02 -2.39 -7.34
CA GLY A 2 -20.29 -1.45 -6.48
C GLY A 2 -21.09 -1.11 -5.23
N ILE A 3 -20.40 -0.88 -4.11
CA ILE A 3 -21.02 -0.41 -2.86
C ILE A 3 -21.68 0.96 -3.06
N GLY A 4 -22.74 1.27 -2.31
CA GLY A 4 -23.49 2.53 -2.42
C GLY A 4 -22.65 3.75 -2.04
N PHE A 5 -23.06 4.96 -2.46
CA PHE A 5 -22.34 6.19 -2.10
C PHE A 5 -22.28 6.41 -0.58
N GLU A 6 -23.42 6.22 0.11
CA GLU A 6 -23.50 6.34 1.57
C GLU A 6 -22.60 5.34 2.28
N GLU A 7 -22.56 4.10 1.78
CA GLU A 7 -21.68 3.05 2.30
C GLU A 7 -20.20 3.43 2.12
N ARG A 8 -19.81 4.00 0.98
CA ARG A 8 -18.44 4.50 0.77
C ARG A 8 -18.06 5.59 1.77
N ILE A 9 -18.97 6.54 2.03
CA ILE A 9 -18.74 7.60 3.01
C ILE A 9 -18.63 7.01 4.43
N MET A 10 -19.46 6.03 4.78
CA MET A 10 -19.38 5.35 6.08
C MET A 10 -18.05 4.62 6.24
N LYS A 11 -17.65 3.81 5.25
CA LYS A 11 -16.35 3.11 5.25
C LYS A 11 -15.17 4.08 5.30
N ALA A 12 -15.24 5.22 4.62
CA ALA A 12 -14.20 6.23 4.68
C ALA A 12 -14.08 6.90 6.06
N LYS A 13 -15.21 7.13 6.77
CA LYS A 13 -15.19 7.61 8.16
C LYS A 13 -14.54 6.59 9.09
N GLN A 14 -14.91 5.32 8.96
CA GLN A 14 -14.28 4.22 9.70
C GLN A 14 -12.79 4.10 9.35
N GLY A 15 -12.42 4.30 8.08
CA GLY A 15 -11.04 4.35 7.62
C GLY A 15 -10.22 5.46 8.27
N ARG A 16 -10.83 6.65 8.47
CA ARG A 16 -10.19 7.74 9.22
C ARG A 16 -9.97 7.37 10.68
N GLU A 17 -10.96 6.78 11.34
CA GLU A 17 -10.82 6.33 12.73
C GLU A 17 -9.74 5.26 12.88
N LEU A 18 -9.70 4.30 11.96
CA LEU A 18 -8.67 3.28 11.91
C LEU A 18 -7.28 3.90 11.66
N TRP A 19 -7.17 4.83 10.71
CA TRP A 19 -5.92 5.53 10.44
C TRP A 19 -5.38 6.23 11.69
N LEU A 20 -6.21 6.99 12.41
CA LEU A 20 -5.80 7.66 13.65
C LEU A 20 -5.32 6.68 14.72
N LYS A 21 -5.96 5.52 14.85
CA LYS A 21 -5.51 4.45 15.77
C LYS A 21 -4.15 3.88 15.35
N LEU A 22 -3.91 3.70 14.05
CA LEU A 22 -2.63 3.24 13.54
C LEU A 22 -1.52 4.27 13.75
N VAL A 23 -1.81 5.56 13.53
CA VAL A 23 -0.88 6.67 13.78
C VAL A 23 -0.43 6.68 15.22
N ASP A 24 -1.37 6.58 16.16
CA ASP A 24 -1.06 6.56 17.60
C ASP A 24 -0.29 5.30 18.00
N LYS A 25 -0.79 4.11 17.61
CA LYS A 25 -0.21 2.81 18.00
C LYS A 25 1.19 2.57 17.46
N TYR A 26 1.46 3.00 16.23
CA TYR A 26 2.73 2.75 15.53
C TYR A 26 3.60 4.01 15.38
N HIS A 27 3.22 5.10 16.08
CA HIS A 27 3.93 6.38 16.05
C HIS A 27 4.25 6.86 14.62
N ILE A 28 3.25 6.78 13.73
CA ILE A 28 3.42 7.16 12.32
C ILE A 28 3.61 8.69 12.23
N ASP A 29 4.84 9.11 11.98
CA ASP A 29 5.22 10.49 11.72
C ASP A 29 5.89 10.63 10.34
N ASN A 30 6.54 11.75 10.07
CA ASN A 30 7.20 12.02 8.79
C ASN A 30 8.43 11.14 8.52
N THR A 31 8.85 10.31 9.47
CA THR A 31 10.01 9.40 9.35
C THR A 31 9.61 7.96 8.98
N VAL A 32 8.31 7.67 8.93
CA VAL A 32 7.78 6.34 8.57
C VAL A 32 7.01 6.44 7.26
N TYR A 33 7.34 5.59 6.27
CA TYR A 33 6.53 5.48 5.06
C TYR A 33 5.51 4.35 5.20
N VAL A 34 4.22 4.65 5.03
CA VAL A 34 3.16 3.62 5.08
C VAL A 34 2.91 3.03 3.70
N ILE A 35 3.01 1.72 3.59
CA ILE A 35 2.73 0.97 2.35
C ILE A 35 1.47 0.13 2.59
N LEU A 36 0.35 0.53 1.97
CA LEU A 36 -0.88 -0.25 2.02
C LEU A 36 -0.87 -1.30 0.91
N MET A 37 -0.86 -2.57 1.28
CA MET A 37 -0.73 -3.75 0.41
C MET A 37 -2.05 -4.54 0.39
N PRO A 38 -2.98 -4.22 -0.53
CA PRO A 38 -4.35 -4.71 -0.42
C PRO A 38 -4.58 -6.08 -1.06
N HIS A 39 -3.56 -6.72 -1.61
CA HIS A 39 -3.70 -7.99 -2.33
C HIS A 39 -3.05 -9.14 -1.56
N ASN A 40 -3.47 -10.36 -1.90
CA ASN A 40 -2.87 -11.58 -1.39
C ASN A 40 -1.99 -12.24 -2.45
N GLY A 41 -0.87 -12.82 -2.01
CA GLY A 41 0.02 -13.64 -2.79
C GLY A 41 1.23 -12.90 -3.34
N GLU A 42 2.32 -13.65 -3.46
CA GLU A 42 3.64 -13.22 -3.94
C GLU A 42 3.57 -12.50 -5.30
N LYS A 43 2.68 -12.92 -6.20
CA LYS A 43 2.52 -12.27 -7.51
C LYS A 43 2.30 -10.76 -7.42
N TYR A 44 1.56 -10.30 -6.42
CA TYR A 44 1.25 -8.88 -6.23
C TYR A 44 2.22 -8.22 -5.25
N ASN A 45 2.54 -8.92 -4.15
CA ASN A 45 3.30 -8.35 -3.04
C ASN A 45 4.81 -8.49 -3.22
N GLY A 46 5.28 -9.49 -3.95
CA GLY A 46 6.70 -9.74 -4.21
C GLY A 46 7.43 -8.55 -4.82
N PRO A 47 6.96 -7.99 -5.95
CA PRO A 47 7.59 -6.80 -6.54
C PRO A 47 7.57 -5.58 -5.62
N VAL A 48 6.50 -5.39 -4.84
CA VAL A 48 6.37 -4.29 -3.87
C VAL A 48 7.44 -4.41 -2.78
N ILE A 49 7.63 -5.61 -2.25
CA ILE A 49 8.64 -5.90 -1.24
C ILE A 49 10.05 -5.76 -1.83
N LYS A 50 10.29 -6.33 -3.02
CA LYS A 50 11.59 -6.33 -3.71
C LYS A 50 12.18 -4.92 -3.85
N TYR A 51 11.36 -3.93 -4.17
CA TYR A 51 11.81 -2.56 -4.41
C TYR A 51 11.65 -1.60 -3.24
N LEU A 52 11.19 -2.09 -2.09
CA LEU A 52 10.93 -1.26 -0.91
C LEU A 52 12.18 -0.49 -0.46
N GLY A 53 13.33 -1.16 -0.39
CA GLY A 53 14.58 -0.52 0.04
C GLY A 53 15.05 0.61 -0.89
N GLU A 54 14.97 0.40 -2.22
CA GLU A 54 15.31 1.41 -3.22
C GLU A 54 14.36 2.62 -3.11
N PHE A 55 13.06 2.35 -2.96
CA PHE A 55 12.03 3.36 -2.79
C PHE A 55 12.27 4.23 -1.54
N LEU A 56 12.50 3.59 -0.39
CA LEU A 56 12.75 4.29 0.88
C LEU A 56 14.03 5.14 0.79
N LYS A 57 15.09 4.59 0.22
CA LYS A 57 16.36 5.30 -0.01
C LYS A 57 16.16 6.54 -0.89
N LYS A 58 15.39 6.44 -1.99
CA LYS A 58 15.09 7.59 -2.87
C LYS A 58 14.31 8.69 -2.15
N ARG A 59 13.47 8.32 -1.18
CA ARG A 59 12.68 9.26 -0.37
C ARG A 59 13.42 9.80 0.85
N GLY A 60 14.62 9.31 1.15
CA GLY A 60 15.36 9.66 2.37
C GLY A 60 14.67 9.17 3.64
N ILE A 61 13.86 8.12 3.54
CA ILE A 61 13.15 7.51 4.67
C ILE A 61 13.87 6.22 5.08
N SER A 62 14.01 5.99 6.38
CA SER A 62 14.69 4.82 6.93
C SER A 62 13.78 3.65 7.24
N HIS A 63 12.48 3.90 7.47
CA HIS A 63 11.54 2.88 7.95
C HIS A 63 10.21 2.90 7.24
N ALA A 64 9.60 1.72 7.08
CA ALA A 64 8.28 1.55 6.53
C ALA A 64 7.34 0.76 7.45
N LEU A 65 6.05 1.06 7.35
CA LEU A 65 4.99 0.25 7.95
C LEU A 65 4.16 -0.38 6.84
N LEU A 66 4.24 -1.70 6.70
CA LEU A 66 3.50 -2.48 5.72
C LEU A 66 2.14 -2.86 6.30
N LEU A 67 1.07 -2.29 5.76
CA LEU A 67 -0.30 -2.64 6.12
C LEU A 67 -0.83 -3.66 5.13
N THR A 68 -1.04 -4.90 5.56
CA THR A 68 -1.34 -6.02 4.67
C THR A 68 -2.41 -6.93 5.25
N GLN A 69 -3.11 -7.66 4.39
CA GLN A 69 -3.99 -8.78 4.77
C GLN A 69 -3.39 -10.14 4.39
N ASP A 70 -2.16 -10.13 3.87
CA ASP A 70 -1.46 -11.31 3.37
C ASP A 70 -0.46 -11.83 4.41
N GLU A 71 -0.70 -13.04 4.90
CA GLU A 71 0.20 -13.72 5.85
C GLU A 71 1.59 -13.92 5.24
N TRP A 72 1.67 -14.15 3.92
CA TRP A 72 2.95 -14.31 3.22
C TRP A 72 3.85 -13.08 3.39
N VAL A 73 3.28 -11.87 3.37
CA VAL A 73 4.04 -10.64 3.62
C VAL A 73 4.61 -10.64 5.04
N SER A 74 3.79 -11.03 6.02
CA SER A 74 4.20 -11.08 7.42
C SER A 74 5.32 -12.08 7.66
N GLU A 75 5.23 -13.27 7.06
CA GLU A 75 6.25 -14.33 7.15
C GLU A 75 7.56 -13.95 6.45
N ASN A 76 7.48 -13.21 5.34
CA ASN A 76 8.63 -12.84 4.53
C ASN A 76 9.22 -11.47 4.89
N THR A 77 8.65 -10.75 5.86
CA THR A 77 9.24 -9.52 6.41
C THR A 77 10.63 -9.71 6.98
N GLY A 78 11.01 -10.96 7.34
CA GLY A 78 12.37 -11.34 7.76
C GLY A 78 13.48 -10.75 6.91
N LEU A 79 13.26 -10.65 5.60
CA LEU A 79 14.20 -10.11 4.62
C LEU A 79 14.44 -8.59 4.78
N TYR A 80 13.55 -7.88 5.48
CA TYR A 80 13.52 -6.41 5.57
C TYR A 80 13.23 -5.89 6.98
N LYS A 81 13.35 -6.72 8.03
CA LYS A 81 13.08 -6.32 9.43
C LYS A 81 13.83 -5.08 9.89
N ASN A 82 14.96 -4.75 9.25
CA ASN A 82 15.75 -3.58 9.58
C ASN A 82 15.19 -2.27 9.01
N ILE A 83 14.25 -2.34 8.05
CA ILE A 83 13.71 -1.18 7.34
C ILE A 83 12.17 -1.20 7.27
N ALA A 84 11.51 -2.24 7.76
CA ALA A 84 10.05 -2.35 7.71
C ALA A 84 9.46 -3.27 8.79
N ASP A 85 8.31 -2.87 9.31
CA ASP A 85 7.41 -3.70 10.12
C ASP A 85 6.15 -4.06 9.31
N ALA A 86 5.57 -5.23 9.55
CA ALA A 86 4.27 -5.61 8.98
C ALA A 86 3.16 -5.61 10.03
N VAL A 87 2.01 -5.08 9.64
CA VAL A 87 0.77 -5.09 10.41
C VAL A 87 -0.28 -5.81 9.61
N PHE A 88 -0.77 -6.91 10.17
CA PHE A 88 -1.88 -7.65 9.61
C PHE A 88 -3.20 -6.91 9.89
N LEU A 89 -3.97 -6.67 8.83
CA LEU A 89 -5.30 -6.08 8.86
C LEU A 89 -6.27 -7.02 8.15
N SER A 90 -7.51 -7.06 8.61
CA SER A 90 -8.58 -7.73 7.89
C SER A 90 -8.84 -7.07 6.53
N GLN A 91 -9.43 -7.82 5.60
CA GLN A 91 -9.87 -7.29 4.30
C GLN A 91 -10.74 -6.04 4.47
N GLU A 92 -11.66 -6.06 5.43
CA GLU A 92 -12.57 -4.94 5.70
C GLU A 92 -11.79 -3.67 6.11
N GLN A 93 -10.79 -3.81 6.98
CA GLN A 93 -9.93 -2.70 7.40
C GLN A 93 -9.11 -2.12 6.23
N ILE A 94 -8.58 -2.98 5.35
CA ILE A 94 -7.92 -2.56 4.11
C ILE A 94 -8.88 -1.73 3.25
N GLU A 95 -10.11 -2.22 3.06
CA GLU A 95 -11.13 -1.51 2.28
C GLU A 95 -11.47 -0.14 2.89
N MET A 96 -11.63 -0.06 4.22
CA MET A 96 -11.86 1.20 4.93
C MET A 96 -10.75 2.23 4.65
N LEU A 97 -9.48 1.82 4.74
CA LEU A 97 -8.33 2.70 4.45
C LEU A 97 -8.30 3.15 2.98
N ILE A 98 -8.59 2.25 2.04
CA ILE A 98 -8.69 2.61 0.62
C ILE A 98 -9.80 3.62 0.38
N GLN A 99 -11.00 3.41 0.96
CA GLN A 99 -12.11 4.35 0.82
C GLN A 99 -11.76 5.72 1.40
N PHE A 100 -11.06 5.76 2.53
CA PHE A 100 -10.60 7.02 3.10
C PHE A 100 -9.58 7.73 2.19
N TYR A 101 -8.60 7.00 1.64
CA TYR A 101 -7.60 7.55 0.72
C TYR A 101 -8.23 8.12 -0.56
N GLN A 102 -9.34 7.54 -1.03
CA GLN A 102 -10.05 8.03 -2.21
C GLN A 102 -10.73 9.39 -2.01
N LEU A 103 -11.06 9.79 -0.77
CA LEU A 103 -11.69 11.08 -0.50
C LEU A 103 -10.67 12.22 -0.50
N TYR A 104 -9.49 11.97 0.06
CA TYR A 104 -8.40 12.93 0.15
C TYR A 104 -7.11 12.16 0.48
N GLU A 105 -5.98 12.59 -0.08
CA GLU A 105 -4.66 12.05 0.28
C GLU A 105 -4.28 12.57 1.68
N PHE A 106 -4.75 11.86 2.70
CA PHE A 106 -4.75 12.30 4.09
C PHE A 106 -3.37 12.30 4.76
N ALA A 107 -2.34 11.75 4.10
CA ALA A 107 -0.97 11.75 4.58
C ALA A 107 0.00 11.81 3.39
N PRO A 108 1.10 12.59 3.47
CA PRO A 108 2.08 12.69 2.39
C PRO A 108 3.00 11.46 2.25
N ASN A 109 3.03 10.62 3.28
CA ASN A 109 3.92 9.47 3.46
C ASN A 109 3.15 8.13 3.41
N ILE A 110 2.07 8.06 2.62
CA ILE A 110 1.34 6.82 2.36
C ILE A 110 1.30 6.51 0.86
N VAL A 111 1.35 5.23 0.51
CA VAL A 111 1.09 4.77 -0.86
C VAL A 111 0.26 3.50 -0.84
N ILE A 112 -0.68 3.39 -1.78
CA ILE A 112 -1.41 2.14 -2.03
C ILE A 112 -0.62 1.34 -3.06
N ALA A 113 0.05 0.28 -2.61
CA ALA A 113 0.85 -0.63 -3.40
C ALA A 113 -0.02 -1.61 -4.18
N SER A 114 -0.67 -1.10 -5.22
CA SER A 114 -1.62 -1.85 -6.03
C SER A 114 -1.71 -1.30 -7.45
N LEU A 115 -1.86 -2.19 -8.43
CA LEU A 115 -2.10 -1.80 -9.82
C LEU A 115 -3.59 -1.71 -10.18
N LYS A 116 -4.48 -2.12 -9.27
CA LYS A 116 -5.95 -2.16 -9.47
C LYS A 116 -6.76 -1.35 -8.45
N CYS A 117 -6.15 -0.99 -7.33
CA CYS A 117 -6.77 -0.26 -6.22
C CYS A 117 -6.07 1.08 -6.03
N PRO A 118 -6.79 2.15 -5.67
CA PRO A 118 -8.24 2.22 -5.53
C PRO A 118 -8.98 2.00 -6.86
N ALA A 119 -10.30 1.78 -6.79
CA ALA A 119 -11.13 1.57 -7.98
C ALA A 119 -10.92 2.71 -9.00
N GLY A 120 -10.80 2.34 -10.27
CA GLY A 120 -10.43 3.25 -11.36
C GLY A 120 -8.96 3.17 -11.77
N ARG A 121 -8.08 2.60 -10.92
CA ARG A 121 -6.69 2.33 -11.30
C ARG A 121 -6.62 1.23 -12.38
N MET A 122 -5.83 1.48 -13.43
CA MET A 122 -5.71 0.59 -14.60
C MET A 122 -4.28 0.11 -14.83
N GLY A 123 -3.42 0.14 -13.80
CA GLY A 123 -1.99 -0.16 -13.93
C GLY A 123 -1.72 -1.54 -14.52
N GLU A 124 -2.53 -2.54 -14.16
CA GLU A 124 -2.39 -3.89 -14.73
C GLU A 124 -2.55 -3.95 -16.25
N LYS A 125 -3.31 -3.03 -16.85
CA LYS A 125 -3.48 -3.00 -18.31
C LYS A 125 -2.21 -2.56 -19.03
N LEU A 126 -1.16 -2.16 -18.31
CA LEU A 126 0.15 -1.87 -18.87
C LEU A 126 1.03 -3.11 -18.95
N ILE A 127 0.74 -4.16 -18.19
CA ILE A 127 1.51 -5.40 -18.22
C ILE A 127 1.40 -6.01 -19.61
N GLY A 128 2.54 -6.34 -20.21
CA GLY A 128 2.70 -6.85 -21.57
C GLY A 128 2.66 -5.79 -22.67
N LYS A 129 2.21 -4.55 -22.39
CA LYS A 129 2.23 -3.48 -23.40
C LYS A 129 3.67 -3.07 -23.67
N LYS A 130 4.08 -3.13 -24.94
CA LYS A 130 5.45 -2.82 -25.38
C LYS A 130 6.53 -3.60 -24.60
N GLY A 131 6.21 -4.81 -24.13
CA GLY A 131 7.14 -5.64 -23.36
C GLY A 131 7.24 -5.35 -21.87
N LEU A 132 6.45 -4.40 -21.33
CA LEU A 132 6.48 -4.08 -19.89
C LEU A 132 6.10 -5.28 -19.02
N THR A 133 6.97 -5.62 -18.09
CA THR A 133 6.74 -6.64 -17.08
C THR A 133 5.89 -6.10 -15.91
N ALA A 134 5.27 -7.00 -15.14
CA ALA A 134 4.55 -6.61 -13.92
C ALA A 134 5.47 -5.88 -12.93
N GLU A 135 6.74 -6.31 -12.89
CA GLU A 135 7.76 -5.75 -12.02
C GLU A 135 8.09 -4.29 -12.39
N GLU A 136 8.34 -4.01 -13.67
CA GLU A 136 8.58 -2.63 -14.17
C GLU A 136 7.38 -1.72 -13.95
N VAL A 137 6.16 -2.24 -14.14
CA VAL A 137 4.94 -1.47 -13.90
C VAL A 137 4.78 -1.11 -12.42
N VAL A 138 5.06 -2.04 -11.50
CA VAL A 138 5.06 -1.74 -10.05
C VAL A 138 6.14 -0.70 -9.72
N ARG A 139 7.36 -0.90 -10.19
CA ARG A 139 8.50 0.00 -9.96
C ARG A 139 8.17 1.45 -10.40
N GLY A 140 7.59 1.61 -11.59
CA GLY A 140 7.18 2.91 -12.12
C GLY A 140 5.91 3.49 -11.47
N ILE A 141 4.82 2.73 -11.37
CA ILE A 141 3.52 3.27 -10.92
C ILE A 141 3.42 3.38 -9.41
N VAL A 142 3.87 2.37 -8.66
CA VAL A 142 3.75 2.38 -7.20
C VAL A 142 4.85 3.23 -6.58
N TYR A 143 6.09 3.07 -7.04
CA TYR A 143 7.24 3.71 -6.40
C TYR A 143 7.83 4.89 -7.16
N SER A 144 7.38 5.18 -8.39
CA SER A 144 7.97 6.24 -9.22
C SER A 144 9.49 6.09 -9.35
N LEU A 145 9.95 4.84 -9.38
CA LEU A 145 11.32 4.46 -9.67
C LEU A 145 11.42 4.27 -11.18
N VAL A 146 11.81 5.35 -11.85
CA VAL A 146 12.19 5.34 -13.26
C VAL A 146 13.64 5.80 -13.32
N ASP A 147 14.43 5.07 -14.09
CA ASP A 147 15.84 5.39 -14.36
C ASP A 147 15.96 6.61 -15.29
#